data_AF-A0A519KT34-F1
#
_entry.id   AF-A0A519KT34-F1
#
_cell.length_a   1.000
_cell.length_b   1.000
_cell.length_c   1.000
_cell.angle_alpha   90.00
_cell.angle_beta   90.00
_cell.angle_gamma   90.00
#
_symmetry.space_group_name_H-M   'P 1'
#
loop_
_entity.id
_entity.type
_entity.pdbx_description
1 polymer ?
#
loop_
_entity_poly.entity_id
_entity_poly.type
_entity_poly.pdbx_seq_one_letter_code
_entity_poly.pdbx_strand_id
1 'polypeptide(L)'
;MKKVLTAAIAATLALGSVGLASAAEAQSRGNDRYEQRQDRRDDRQDRRADRRDDRADRRDHRQDQRAYARWQRSERQYSAGRYTAPRGYQTRAWAYGQRMPANYRGSQYVVRDYNRYGLRQPPSGYQYVRSGNDVVLTAVATGLITAVIAGLFN
;
A
#
# COMPACT_ATOMS: atom_id res chain seq x y z
N MET A 1 -111.87 19.90 -13.29
CA MET A 1 -111.48 20.25 -14.66
C MET A 1 -110.00 19.92 -14.86
N LYS A 2 -109.71 19.17 -15.93
CA LYS A 2 -108.43 18.97 -16.65
C LYS A 2 -107.25 18.28 -15.91
N LYS A 3 -106.94 17.09 -16.43
CA LYS A 3 -105.77 16.23 -16.22
C LYS A 3 -104.59 16.76 -17.04
N VAL A 4 -103.35 16.58 -16.56
CA VAL A 4 -102.22 16.19 -17.43
C VAL A 4 -101.15 15.43 -16.62
N LEU A 5 -100.85 14.23 -17.11
CA LEU A 5 -99.75 13.34 -16.75
C LEU A 5 -98.48 13.78 -17.49
N THR A 6 -97.31 13.67 -16.89
CA THR A 6 -96.10 13.22 -17.59
C THR A 6 -95.06 12.66 -16.62
N ALA A 7 -94.58 11.46 -16.93
CA ALA A 7 -93.54 10.72 -16.22
C ALA A 7 -92.30 10.59 -17.13
N ALA A 8 -91.10 10.63 -16.56
CA ALA A 8 -89.84 10.10 -17.11
C ALA A 8 -88.84 10.02 -15.93
N ILE A 9 -88.58 8.86 -15.31
CA ILE A 9 -87.63 7.79 -15.65
C ILE A 9 -86.14 8.21 -15.68
N ALA A 10 -85.46 7.81 -14.60
CA ALA A 10 -84.10 7.25 -14.44
C ALA A 10 -82.84 8.07 -14.78
N ALA A 11 -81.95 8.16 -13.77
CA ALA A 11 -80.58 7.66 -13.86
C ALA A 11 -79.96 7.49 -12.45
N THR A 12 -79.83 6.24 -12.01
CA THR A 12 -78.98 5.81 -10.88
C THR A 12 -77.52 5.78 -11.30
N LEU A 13 -76.63 6.39 -10.52
CA LEU A 13 -75.24 5.93 -10.35
C LEU A 13 -74.83 6.10 -8.88
N ALA A 14 -74.73 4.97 -8.20
CA ALA A 14 -73.94 4.83 -6.98
C ALA A 14 -72.44 4.75 -7.36
N LEU A 15 -71.54 5.14 -6.45
CA LEU A 15 -70.26 4.50 -6.08
C LEU A 15 -69.33 5.51 -5.38
N GLY A 16 -68.71 5.09 -4.27
CA GLY A 16 -67.45 5.68 -3.81
C GLY A 16 -67.30 5.92 -2.30
N SER A 17 -67.14 4.86 -1.51
CA SER A 17 -66.52 4.93 -0.19
C SER A 17 -65.02 5.30 -0.29
N VAL A 18 -64.46 6.00 0.70
CA VAL A 18 -63.20 5.67 1.44
C VAL A 18 -62.77 6.89 2.29
N GLY A 19 -62.56 6.67 3.59
CA GLY A 19 -62.03 7.66 4.53
C GLY A 19 -60.50 7.70 4.54
N LEU A 20 -59.93 8.77 5.09
CA LEU A 20 -58.52 8.80 5.49
C LEU A 20 -58.36 9.61 6.79
N ALA A 21 -58.05 8.87 7.86
CA ALA A 21 -57.37 9.40 9.02
C ALA A 21 -55.94 9.77 8.59
N SER A 22 -55.57 11.05 8.72
CA SER A 22 -54.19 11.49 8.56
C SER A 22 -53.40 11.11 9.82
N ALA A 23 -52.95 9.86 9.88
CA ALA A 23 -51.77 9.49 10.65
C ALA A 23 -50.54 10.01 9.88
N ALA A 24 -50.20 11.28 10.10
CA ALA A 24 -48.91 11.79 9.67
C ALA A 24 -47.85 11.36 10.69
N GLU A 25 -46.68 11.01 10.16
CA GLU A 25 -45.43 10.82 10.89
C GLU A 25 -45.20 9.47 11.59
N ALA A 26 -45.12 8.41 10.77
CA ALA A 26 -44.26 7.27 11.04
C ALA A 26 -43.21 7.14 9.94
N GLN A 27 -42.29 8.11 9.82
CA GLN A 27 -41.17 8.02 8.88
C GLN A 27 -39.88 8.52 9.55
N SER A 28 -38.79 7.79 9.33
CA SER A 28 -37.39 8.13 9.66
C SER A 28 -36.80 7.67 11.00
N ARG A 29 -36.76 6.35 11.26
CA ARG A 29 -35.84 5.74 12.27
C ARG A 29 -35.17 4.43 11.81
N GLY A 30 -35.34 4.03 10.55
CA GLY A 30 -34.85 2.76 10.02
C GLY A 30 -33.50 2.84 9.30
N ASN A 31 -33.09 4.03 8.84
CA ASN A 31 -31.92 4.20 7.99
C ASN A 31 -30.60 4.24 8.78
N ASP A 32 -30.60 4.92 9.94
CA ASP A 32 -29.37 5.17 10.71
C ASP A 32 -28.69 3.89 11.24
N ARG A 33 -29.49 2.84 11.52
CA ARG A 33 -28.95 1.54 12.01
C ARG A 33 -28.32 0.69 10.90
N TYR A 34 -28.77 0.87 9.66
CA TYR A 34 -28.21 0.14 8.52
C TYR A 34 -26.87 0.74 8.10
N GLU A 35 -26.78 2.07 8.08
CA GLU A 35 -25.54 2.81 7.78
C GLU A 35 -24.44 2.49 8.80
N GLN A 36 -24.71 2.62 10.11
CA GLN A 36 -23.72 2.27 11.16
C GLN A 36 -23.26 0.80 11.16
N ARG A 37 -24.04 -0.12 10.56
CA ARG A 37 -23.65 -1.52 10.38
C ARG A 37 -22.77 -1.72 9.15
N GLN A 38 -22.99 -0.95 8.10
CA GLN A 38 -22.15 -0.93 6.90
C GLN A 38 -20.78 -0.33 7.22
N ASP A 39 -20.75 0.84 7.87
CA ASP A 39 -19.50 1.51 8.26
C ASP A 39 -18.60 0.59 9.10
N ARG A 40 -19.18 -0.08 10.11
CA ARG A 40 -18.44 -1.05 10.95
C ARG A 40 -17.98 -2.29 10.20
N ARG A 41 -18.62 -2.65 9.08
CA ARG A 41 -18.24 -3.80 8.24
C ARG A 41 -17.09 -3.41 7.31
N ASP A 42 -17.16 -2.21 6.76
CA ASP A 42 -16.15 -1.62 5.88
C ASP A 42 -14.85 -1.38 6.67
N ASP A 43 -14.92 -0.76 7.86
CA ASP A 43 -13.78 -0.61 8.79
C ASP A 43 -13.08 -1.94 9.14
N ARG A 44 -13.85 -3.03 9.15
CA ARG A 44 -13.35 -4.38 9.49
C ARG A 44 -12.76 -5.08 8.26
N GLN A 45 -13.23 -4.73 7.07
CA GLN A 45 -12.72 -5.19 5.80
C GLN A 45 -11.42 -4.48 5.44
N ASP A 46 -11.34 -3.16 5.67
CA ASP A 46 -10.15 -2.34 5.49
C ASP A 46 -9.02 -2.82 6.41
N ARG A 47 -9.30 -2.97 7.71
CA ARG A 47 -8.31 -3.54 8.66
C ARG A 47 -7.85 -4.97 8.32
N ARG A 48 -8.65 -5.73 7.56
CA ARG A 48 -8.24 -7.06 7.07
C ARG A 48 -7.39 -6.96 5.80
N ALA A 49 -7.68 -5.99 4.93
CA ALA A 49 -6.88 -5.68 3.76
C ALA A 49 -5.49 -5.19 4.18
N ASP A 50 -5.42 -4.20 5.08
CA ASP A 50 -4.15 -3.65 5.61
C ASP A 50 -3.25 -4.76 6.18
N ARG A 51 -3.81 -5.64 7.02
CA ARG A 51 -3.07 -6.77 7.59
C ARG A 51 -2.61 -7.79 6.55
N ARG A 52 -3.31 -7.91 5.43
CA ARG A 52 -2.95 -8.82 4.34
C ARG A 52 -1.82 -8.22 3.52
N ASP A 53 -1.86 -6.92 3.29
CA ASP A 53 -0.83 -6.15 2.60
C ASP A 53 0.47 -6.14 3.41
N ASP A 54 0.41 -5.85 4.72
CA ASP A 54 1.55 -5.96 5.64
C ASP A 54 2.25 -7.34 5.60
N ARG A 55 1.45 -8.41 5.47
CA ARG A 55 1.97 -9.78 5.39
C ARG A 55 2.57 -10.08 4.03
N ALA A 56 1.99 -9.55 2.95
CA ALA A 56 2.52 -9.68 1.60
C ALA A 56 3.88 -8.98 1.51
N ASP A 57 3.98 -7.76 2.02
CA ASP A 57 5.20 -6.95 2.04
C ASP A 57 6.34 -7.64 2.79
N ARG A 58 6.06 -8.18 3.98
CA ARG A 58 7.08 -8.95 4.74
C ARG A 58 7.57 -10.19 4.00
N ARG A 59 6.69 -10.87 3.28
CA ARG A 59 7.05 -12.08 2.51
C ARG A 59 7.94 -11.69 1.33
N ASP A 60 7.57 -10.62 0.63
CA ASP A 60 8.32 -10.09 -0.50
C ASP A 60 9.72 -9.66 -0.07
N HIS A 61 9.84 -8.91 1.03
CA HIS A 61 11.13 -8.52 1.60
C HIS A 61 12.03 -9.72 1.93
N ARG A 62 11.47 -10.81 2.49
CA ARG A 62 12.26 -12.02 2.80
C ARG A 62 12.70 -12.74 1.53
N GLN A 63 11.87 -12.75 0.49
CA GLN A 63 12.22 -13.34 -0.80
C GLN A 63 13.31 -12.54 -1.51
N ASP A 64 13.24 -11.21 -1.42
CA ASP A 64 14.22 -10.29 -1.98
C ASP A 64 15.59 -10.42 -1.35
N GLN A 65 15.63 -10.50 -0.02
CA GLN A 65 16.89 -10.74 0.69
C GLN A 65 17.56 -12.03 0.22
N ARG A 66 16.78 -13.10 0.00
CA ARG A 66 17.31 -14.37 -0.53
C ARG A 66 17.78 -14.25 -1.97
N ALA A 67 17.08 -13.49 -2.81
CA ALA A 67 17.48 -13.24 -4.19
C ALA A 67 18.80 -12.48 -4.24
N TYR A 68 18.98 -11.46 -3.42
CA TYR A 68 20.24 -10.70 -3.34
C TYR A 68 21.40 -11.52 -2.79
N ALA A 69 21.16 -12.39 -1.81
CA ALA A 69 22.17 -13.32 -1.31
C ALA A 69 22.69 -14.27 -2.40
N ARG A 70 21.85 -14.60 -3.40
CA ARG A 70 22.22 -15.47 -4.52
C ARG A 70 22.95 -14.72 -5.67
N TRP A 71 22.74 -13.41 -5.80
CA TRP A 71 23.18 -12.61 -6.96
C TRP A 71 24.61 -12.03 -6.83
N GLN A 72 25.39 -12.44 -5.84
CA GLN A 72 26.60 -11.75 -5.36
C GLN A 72 27.83 -11.71 -6.28
N ARG A 73 27.78 -12.27 -7.48
CA ARG A 73 28.93 -12.29 -8.40
C ARG A 73 28.69 -11.34 -9.58
N SER A 74 29.22 -10.13 -9.46
CA SER A 74 29.30 -9.16 -10.54
C SER A 74 30.22 -9.68 -11.64
N GLU A 75 29.66 -10.07 -12.79
CA GLU A 75 30.45 -10.41 -14.00
C GLU A 75 30.94 -9.18 -14.75
N ARG A 76 30.40 -7.99 -14.43
CA ARG A 76 30.68 -6.73 -15.14
C ARG A 76 31.16 -5.68 -14.17
N GLN A 77 32.37 -5.19 -14.38
CA GLN A 77 32.92 -4.10 -13.61
C GLN A 77 32.51 -2.76 -14.21
N TYR A 78 32.06 -1.84 -13.37
CA TYR A 78 31.63 -0.50 -13.77
C TYR A 78 32.64 0.55 -13.32
N SER A 79 32.91 1.52 -14.19
CA SER A 79 33.69 2.68 -13.79
C SER A 79 32.83 3.60 -12.94
N ALA A 80 33.27 3.87 -11.71
CA ALA A 80 32.68 4.88 -10.85
C ALA A 80 33.76 5.91 -10.49
N GLY A 81 33.35 7.16 -10.25
CA GLY A 81 34.27 8.24 -9.87
C GLY A 81 35.11 7.90 -8.64
N ARG A 82 36.16 8.68 -8.38
CA ARG A 82 37.11 8.45 -7.28
C ARG A 82 36.38 8.23 -5.95
N TYR A 83 36.59 7.07 -5.33
CA TYR A 83 36.04 6.79 -4.02
C TYR A 83 36.77 7.61 -2.96
N THR A 84 36.03 8.48 -2.25
CA THR A 84 36.58 9.27 -1.14
C THR A 84 36.12 8.65 0.17
N ALA A 85 37.00 7.93 0.84
CA ALA A 85 36.69 7.26 2.09
C ALA A 85 36.25 8.23 3.23
N PRO A 86 35.27 7.86 4.07
CA PRO A 86 34.86 8.66 5.22
C PRO A 86 35.99 8.76 6.28
N ARG A 87 35.91 9.75 7.17
CA ARG A 87 36.82 9.83 8.33
C ARG A 87 36.68 8.56 9.19
N GLY A 88 37.81 7.96 9.54
CA GLY A 88 37.86 6.67 10.24
C GLY A 88 37.56 5.46 9.34
N TYR A 89 37.63 5.62 8.02
CA TYR A 89 37.49 4.51 7.09
C TYR A 89 38.54 3.44 7.34
N GLN A 90 38.07 2.23 7.58
CA GLN A 90 38.86 1.03 7.51
C GLN A 90 38.47 0.29 6.23
N THR A 91 39.47 -0.08 5.44
CA THR A 91 39.28 -1.05 4.35
C THR A 91 38.88 -2.36 4.99
N ARG A 92 37.59 -2.68 4.91
CA ARG A 92 37.03 -3.90 5.49
C ARG A 92 36.11 -4.55 4.47
N ALA A 93 36.25 -5.86 4.32
CA ALA A 93 35.26 -6.67 3.65
C ALA A 93 34.01 -6.78 4.55
N TRP A 94 32.91 -6.20 4.09
CA TRP A 94 31.62 -6.35 4.75
C TRP A 94 31.11 -7.77 4.56
N ALA A 95 30.42 -8.30 5.57
CA ALA A 95 29.77 -9.60 5.51
C ALA A 95 28.29 -9.49 5.85
N TYR A 96 27.51 -10.47 5.38
CA TYR A 96 26.10 -10.61 5.73
C TYR A 96 25.91 -10.61 7.26
N GLY A 97 24.89 -9.90 7.75
CA GLY A 97 24.55 -9.81 9.17
C GLY A 97 25.37 -8.80 9.96
N GLN A 98 26.46 -8.25 9.41
CA GLN A 98 27.20 -7.16 10.05
C GLN A 98 26.39 -5.87 10.01
N ARG A 99 26.74 -4.93 10.90
CA ARG A 99 26.21 -3.57 10.87
C ARG A 99 27.23 -2.62 10.30
N MET A 100 26.84 -1.97 9.20
CA MET A 100 27.56 -0.86 8.63
C MET A 100 27.32 0.40 9.49
N PRO A 101 28.36 1.08 10.01
CA PRO A 101 28.16 2.28 10.81
C PRO A 101 27.66 3.47 9.96
N ALA A 102 27.05 4.47 10.62
CA ALA A 102 26.35 5.56 9.95
C ALA A 102 27.24 6.41 9.02
N ASN A 103 28.53 6.56 9.33
CA ASN A 103 29.48 7.30 8.51
C ASN A 103 29.66 6.72 7.10
N TYR A 104 29.51 5.40 6.94
CA TYR A 104 29.54 4.74 5.63
C TYR A 104 28.24 4.94 4.84
N ARG A 105 27.12 5.24 5.50
CA ARG A 105 25.79 5.33 4.88
C ARG A 105 25.37 6.75 4.49
N GLY A 106 26.28 7.71 4.60
CA GLY A 106 26.04 9.10 4.19
C GLY A 106 25.71 9.21 2.71
N SER A 107 24.97 10.26 2.32
CA SER A 107 24.40 10.40 0.97
C SER A 107 25.43 10.30 -0.17
N GLN A 108 26.69 10.69 0.06
CA GLN A 108 27.76 10.55 -0.94
C GLN A 108 28.17 9.09 -1.25
N TYR A 109 27.86 8.16 -0.36
CA TYR A 109 28.16 6.73 -0.53
C TYR A 109 26.95 5.95 -1.02
N VAL A 110 25.76 6.55 -1.00
CA VAL A 110 24.53 5.90 -1.44
C VAL A 110 24.51 5.82 -2.96
N VAL A 111 24.45 4.60 -3.48
CA VAL A 111 24.32 4.34 -4.91
C VAL A 111 22.85 4.45 -5.28
N ARG A 112 22.43 5.65 -5.70
CA ARG A 112 21.05 5.93 -6.14
C ARG A 112 20.79 5.40 -7.55
N ASP A 113 21.80 5.42 -8.41
CA ASP A 113 21.73 4.97 -9.80
C ASP A 113 21.92 3.45 -9.92
N TYR A 114 21.22 2.66 -9.10
CA TYR A 114 21.36 1.19 -9.08
C TYR A 114 21.09 0.56 -10.46
N ASN A 115 20.11 1.12 -11.21
CA ASN A 115 19.77 0.68 -12.57
C ASN A 115 20.95 0.78 -13.54
N ARG A 116 21.81 1.81 -13.41
CA ARG A 116 22.98 2.00 -14.28
C ARG A 116 24.00 0.87 -14.11
N TYR A 117 24.05 0.28 -12.93
CA TYR A 117 24.99 -0.77 -12.56
C TYR A 117 24.37 -2.17 -12.68
N GLY A 118 23.19 -2.29 -13.29
CA GLY A 118 22.46 -3.56 -13.39
C GLY A 118 22.03 -4.12 -12.03
N LEU A 119 22.06 -3.28 -10.99
CA LEU A 119 21.57 -3.64 -9.67
C LEU A 119 20.04 -3.55 -9.69
N ARG A 120 19.39 -4.51 -9.05
CA ARG A 120 17.95 -4.52 -8.87
C ARG A 120 17.53 -3.41 -7.90
N GLN A 121 16.26 -3.01 -7.92
CA GLN A 121 15.76 -2.03 -6.96
C GLN A 121 15.94 -2.51 -5.51
N PRO A 122 16.54 -1.69 -4.62
CA PRO A 122 16.65 -2.07 -3.22
C PRO A 122 15.25 -2.11 -2.60
N PRO A 123 14.95 -3.11 -1.73
CA PRO A 123 13.67 -3.16 -1.04
C PRO A 123 13.45 -1.94 -0.16
N SER A 124 12.19 -1.64 0.17
CA SER A 124 11.83 -0.54 1.07
C SER A 124 12.63 -0.61 2.38
N GLY A 125 13.20 0.52 2.79
CA GLY A 125 14.04 0.60 4.00
C GLY A 125 15.46 0.06 3.84
N TYR A 126 15.87 -0.31 2.63
CA TYR A 126 17.25 -0.67 2.28
C TYR A 126 17.83 0.31 1.25
N GLN A 127 19.15 0.39 1.21
CA GLN A 127 19.88 1.19 0.24
C GLN A 127 21.19 0.51 -0.12
N TYR A 128 21.65 0.76 -1.35
CA TYR A 128 23.00 0.42 -1.75
C TYR A 128 23.98 1.45 -1.26
N VAL A 129 25.07 0.98 -0.68
CA VAL A 129 26.17 1.80 -0.21
C VAL A 129 27.45 1.30 -0.83
N ARG A 130 28.20 2.20 -1.47
CA ARG A 130 29.52 1.92 -2.00
C ARG A 130 30.54 1.89 -0.88
N SER A 131 31.32 0.82 -0.82
CA SER A 131 32.44 0.65 0.09
C SER A 131 33.68 0.26 -0.72
N GLY A 132 34.47 1.25 -1.13
CA GLY A 132 35.59 1.04 -2.04
C GLY A 132 35.12 0.53 -3.40
N ASN A 133 35.51 -0.70 -3.72
CA ASN A 133 35.18 -1.38 -4.97
C ASN A 133 33.90 -2.23 -4.89
N ASP A 134 33.36 -2.38 -3.68
CA ASP A 134 32.20 -3.22 -3.41
C ASP A 134 30.94 -2.39 -3.22
N VAL A 135 29.79 -3.02 -3.44
CA VAL A 135 28.48 -2.48 -3.09
C VAL A 135 27.81 -3.33 -2.03
N VAL A 136 27.31 -2.66 -1.01
CA VAL A 136 26.68 -3.29 0.14
C VAL A 136 25.21 -2.89 0.19
N LEU A 137 24.32 -3.87 0.30
CA LEU A 137 22.91 -3.61 0.59
C LEU A 137 22.74 -3.54 2.10
N THR A 138 22.33 -2.37 2.60
CA THR A 138 22.21 -2.10 4.03
C THR A 138 20.86 -1.50 4.38
N ALA A 139 20.31 -1.87 5.54
CA ALA A 139 19.10 -1.28 6.07
C ALA A 139 19.36 0.17 6.51
N VAL A 140 18.50 1.10 6.08
CA VAL A 140 18.65 2.55 6.35
C VAL A 140 18.64 2.84 7.85
N ALA A 141 17.68 2.23 8.57
CA ALA A 141 17.48 2.44 9.99
C ALA A 141 18.59 1.83 10.86
N THR A 142 19.05 0.61 10.53
CA THR A 142 19.89 -0.20 11.43
C THR A 142 21.33 -0.35 10.95
N GLY A 143 21.59 -0.20 9.65
CA GLY A 143 22.86 -0.56 9.04
C GLY A 143 23.04 -2.04 8.80
N LEU A 144 22.02 -2.86 9.03
CA LEU A 144 22.13 -4.31 8.84
C LEU A 144 22.44 -4.65 7.38
N ILE A 145 23.53 -5.37 7.16
CA ILE A 145 23.98 -5.78 5.84
C ILE A 145 23.27 -7.08 5.45
N THR A 146 22.57 -7.06 4.32
CA THR A 146 21.80 -8.22 3.82
C THR A 146 22.36 -8.77 2.51
N ALA A 147 23.25 -8.04 1.84
CA ALA A 147 23.99 -8.54 0.69
C ALA A 147 25.26 -7.72 0.46
N VAL A 148 26.25 -8.37 -0.14
CA VAL A 148 27.51 -7.76 -0.56
C VAL A 148 27.79 -8.21 -1.98
N ILE A 149 28.04 -7.23 -2.86
CA ILE A 149 28.36 -7.43 -4.26
C ILE A 149 29.82 -6.98 -4.40
N ALA A 150 30.70 -7.96 -4.48
CA ALA A 150 32.14 -7.71 -4.54
C ALA A 150 32.58 -7.29 -5.95
N GLY A 151 33.51 -6.34 -6.02
CA GLY A 151 34.17 -5.95 -7.27
C GLY A 151 33.24 -5.34 -8.32
N LEU A 152 32.19 -4.64 -7.90
CA LEU A 152 31.30 -3.95 -8.83
C LEU A 152 31.98 -2.75 -9.49
N PHE A 153 32.92 -2.11 -8.79
CA PHE A 153 33.64 -0.94 -9.27
C PHE A 153 35.13 -1.21 -9.50
N ASN A 154 35.67 -0.57 -10.53
CA ASN A 154 37.10 -0.52 -10.85
C ASN A 154 37.80 0.69 -10.22
#